data_AF-A0A453LI45-F1
#
_entry.id   AF-A0A453LI45-F1
#
_cell.length_a   1.000
_cell.length_b   1.000
_cell.length_c   1.000
_cell.angle_alpha   90.00
_cell.angle_beta   90.00
_cell.angle_gamma   90.00
#
_symmetry.space_group_name_H-M   'P 1'
#
loop_
_entity.id
_entity.type
_entity.pdbx_description
1 polymer ?
#
loop_
_entity_poly.entity_id
_entity_poly.type
_entity_poly.pdbx_seq_one_letter_code
_entity_poly.pdbx_strand_id
1 'polypeptide(L)'
;LASRSRSYFSEKRSKDSDEIVTGDVRVAEELNALDIAIHPRHEKQMRPHQLAGFHFLVKNLVSDKPGGCILAHAPGSGKTFMLISFIQSFLAKYPSGRPLVVLP
;
A
#
# COMPACT_ATOMS: atom_id res chain seq x y z
N LEU A 1 -7.19 32.64 -28.90
CA LEU A 1 -7.70 31.27 -29.10
C LEU A 1 -6.52 30.30 -29.09
N ALA A 2 -6.10 29.85 -27.89
CA ALA A 2 -4.99 28.89 -27.76
C ALA A 2 -5.56 27.47 -27.76
N SER A 3 -5.26 26.72 -28.82
CA SER A 3 -5.68 25.34 -29.00
C SER A 3 -4.98 24.43 -27.98
N ARG A 4 -5.73 23.85 -27.05
CA ARG A 4 -5.24 22.83 -26.11
C ARG A 4 -5.24 21.47 -26.82
N SER A 5 -4.07 21.01 -27.25
CA SER A 5 -3.88 19.64 -27.70
C SER A 5 -4.03 18.68 -26.52
N ARG A 6 -5.21 18.05 -26.40
CA ARG A 6 -5.43 16.87 -25.54
C ARG A 6 -4.82 15.66 -26.24
N SER A 7 -3.64 15.20 -25.80
CA SER A 7 -3.10 13.91 -26.23
C SER A 7 -3.81 12.79 -25.45
N TYR A 8 -4.73 12.11 -26.10
CA TYR A 8 -5.27 10.83 -25.63
C TYR A 8 -4.18 9.76 -25.78
N PHE A 9 -3.67 9.25 -24.66
CA PHE A 9 -2.75 8.12 -24.67
C PHE A 9 -3.58 6.83 -24.80
N SER A 10 -3.42 6.13 -25.93
CA SER A 10 -4.11 4.87 -26.23
C SER A 10 -3.47 3.73 -25.43
N GLU A 11 -4.24 3.14 -24.53
CA GLU A 11 -3.86 1.98 -23.72
C GLU A 11 -3.78 0.73 -24.60
N LYS A 12 -2.59 0.11 -24.72
CA LYS A 12 -2.46 -1.26 -25.24
C LYS A 12 -2.69 -2.21 -24.06
N ARG A 13 -3.82 -2.94 -24.10
CA ARG A 13 -4.08 -4.07 -23.20
C ARG A 13 -3.00 -5.13 -23.42
N SER A 14 -2.13 -5.35 -22.44
CA SER A 14 -1.40 -6.60 -22.29
C SER A 14 -2.13 -7.44 -21.25
N LYS A 15 -2.53 -8.63 -21.67
CA LYS A 15 -3.09 -9.68 -20.84
C LYS A 15 -1.90 -10.39 -20.20
N ASP A 16 -1.63 -10.09 -18.93
CA ASP A 16 -0.77 -10.92 -18.11
C ASP A 16 -1.37 -10.99 -16.70
N SER A 17 -1.91 -12.16 -16.41
CA SER A 17 -2.37 -12.54 -15.09
C SER A 17 -1.20 -13.24 -14.41
N ASP A 18 -0.96 -12.85 -13.16
CA ASP A 18 -0.18 -13.58 -12.17
C ASP A 18 1.34 -13.67 -12.39
N GLU A 19 2.07 -12.61 -12.03
CA GLU A 19 3.37 -12.76 -11.37
C GLU A 19 3.76 -11.46 -10.65
N ILE A 20 3.65 -11.46 -9.32
CA ILE A 20 4.45 -10.53 -8.50
C ILE A 20 5.86 -11.08 -8.59
N VAL A 21 6.69 -10.51 -9.47
CA VAL A 21 8.12 -10.84 -9.55
C VAL A 21 8.77 -10.43 -8.22
N THR A 22 8.85 -11.39 -7.31
CA THR A 22 9.62 -11.29 -6.08
C THR A 22 11.10 -11.42 -6.43
N GLY A 23 11.78 -10.27 -6.49
CA GLY A 23 13.20 -10.20 -6.16
C GLY A 23 13.36 -10.45 -4.66
N ASP A 24 13.11 -11.69 -4.23
CA ASP A 24 12.78 -12.09 -2.85
C ASP A 24 13.81 -11.66 -1.80
N VAL A 25 15.08 -11.57 -2.17
CA VAL A 25 16.17 -11.33 -1.21
C VAL A 25 16.28 -9.84 -0.83
N ARG A 26 16.21 -8.93 -1.81
CA ARG A 26 16.38 -7.48 -1.55
C ARG A 26 15.16 -6.84 -0.89
N VAL A 27 13.96 -7.36 -1.20
CA VAL A 27 12.71 -6.83 -0.64
C VAL A 27 12.56 -7.21 0.84
N ALA A 28 12.99 -8.39 1.24
CA ALA A 28 12.95 -8.81 2.65
C ALA A 28 13.88 -7.97 3.54
N GLU A 29 15.07 -7.62 3.05
CA GLU A 29 16.05 -6.80 3.78
C GLU A 29 15.57 -5.36 3.99
N GLU A 30 14.96 -4.72 2.98
CA GLU A 30 14.38 -3.38 3.10
C GLU A 30 13.14 -3.35 4.02
N LEU A 31 12.32 -4.40 4.00
CA LEU A 31 11.15 -4.49 4.88
C LEU A 31 11.54 -4.69 6.34
N ASN A 32 12.63 -5.42 6.62
CA ASN A 32 13.20 -5.54 7.97
C ASN A 32 13.74 -4.20 8.50
N ALA A 33 14.20 -3.30 7.63
CA ALA A 33 14.72 -1.99 8.02
C ALA A 33 13.60 -0.98 8.40
N LEU A 34 12.36 -1.21 7.94
CA LEU A 34 11.27 -0.25 8.14
C LEU A 34 10.55 -0.36 9.48
N ASP A 35 10.88 -1.34 10.34
CA ASP A 35 10.46 -1.48 11.75
C ASP A 35 8.97 -1.15 12.03
N ILE A 36 8.08 -1.49 11.10
CA ILE A 36 6.63 -1.41 11.30
C ILE A 36 6.06 -2.82 11.26
N ALA A 37 5.71 -3.33 12.45
CA ALA A 37 5.08 -4.64 12.62
C ALA A 37 3.55 -4.53 12.66
N ILE A 38 2.86 -5.54 12.13
CA ILE A 38 1.40 -5.64 12.20
C ILE A 38 1.00 -5.94 13.64
N HIS A 39 -0.02 -5.26 14.17
CA HIS A 39 -0.52 -5.58 15.50
C HIS A 39 -1.01 -7.04 15.57
N PRO A 40 -0.63 -7.84 16.60
CA PRO A 40 -0.91 -9.29 16.63
C PRO A 40 -2.39 -9.67 16.48
N ARG A 41 -3.31 -8.81 16.92
CA ARG A 41 -4.76 -9.02 16.75
C ARG A 41 -5.18 -8.96 15.28
N HIS A 42 -4.58 -8.08 14.50
CA HIS A 42 -4.92 -7.89 13.10
C HIS A 42 -4.27 -8.95 12.23
N GLU A 43 -3.03 -9.30 12.52
CA GLU A 43 -2.29 -10.36 11.81
C GLU A 43 -3.07 -11.68 11.82
N LYS A 44 -3.65 -12.07 12.96
CA LYS A 44 -4.50 -13.28 13.09
C LYS A 44 -5.76 -13.28 12.21
N GLN A 45 -6.20 -12.11 11.75
CA GLN A 45 -7.42 -11.94 10.96
C GLN A 45 -7.13 -11.62 9.50
N MET A 46 -5.90 -11.18 9.19
CA MET A 46 -5.53 -10.80 7.83
C MET A 46 -5.51 -11.99 6.89
N ARG A 47 -6.05 -11.77 5.69
CA ARG A 47 -5.90 -12.69 4.56
C ARG A 47 -4.57 -12.44 3.84
N PRO A 48 -4.02 -13.41 3.10
CA PRO A 48 -2.74 -13.24 2.41
C PRO A 48 -2.66 -11.99 1.52
N HIS A 49 -3.73 -11.65 0.79
CA HIS A 49 -3.77 -10.45 -0.04
C HIS A 49 -3.76 -9.14 0.76
N GLN A 50 -4.28 -9.16 2.00
CA GLN A 50 -4.24 -8.01 2.91
C GLN A 50 -2.86 -7.85 3.54
N LEU A 51 -2.17 -8.96 3.82
CA LEU A 51 -0.79 -8.95 4.28
C LEU A 51 0.13 -8.34 3.22
N ALA A 52 0.02 -8.80 1.98
CA ALA A 52 0.72 -8.21 0.84
C ALA A 52 0.39 -6.72 0.67
N GLY A 53 -0.88 -6.35 0.82
CA GLY A 53 -1.31 -4.95 0.76
C GLY A 53 -0.76 -4.10 1.92
N PHE A 54 -0.65 -4.64 3.13
CA PHE A 54 -0.02 -3.96 4.27
C PHE A 54 1.46 -3.69 4.01
N HIS A 55 2.22 -4.71 3.54
CA HIS A 55 3.63 -4.52 3.20
C HIS A 55 3.82 -3.52 2.06
N PHE A 56 2.90 -3.51 1.08
CA PHE A 56 2.87 -2.50 0.04
C PHE A 56 2.67 -1.08 0.61
N LEU A 57 1.77 -0.89 1.59
CA LEU A 57 1.61 0.40 2.27
C LEU A 57 2.90 0.83 2.98
N VAL A 58 3.52 -0.07 3.76
CA VAL A 58 4.77 0.22 4.49
C VAL A 58 5.87 0.65 3.52
N LYS A 59 6.09 -0.10 2.44
CA LYS A 59 7.12 0.20 1.44
C LYS A 59 6.96 1.58 0.79
N ASN A 60 5.72 2.00 0.53
CA ASN A 60 5.46 3.24 -0.22
C ASN A 60 5.27 4.48 0.67
N LEU A 61 4.93 4.29 1.96
CA LEU A 61 4.60 5.38 2.88
C LEU A 61 5.66 5.62 3.96
N VAL A 62 6.53 4.65 4.23
CA VAL A 62 7.48 4.68 5.37
C VAL A 62 8.94 4.68 4.90
N SER A 63 9.17 4.60 3.58
CA SER A 63 10.52 4.64 3.00
C SER A 63 11.16 6.03 3.09
N ASP A 64 12.47 6.10 2.83
CA ASP A 64 13.24 7.36 2.83
C ASP A 64 12.71 8.41 1.84
N LYS A 65 12.02 7.97 0.79
CA LYS A 65 11.41 8.83 -0.24
C LYS A 65 9.95 8.43 -0.44
N PRO A 66 9.05 8.82 0.49
CA PRO A 66 7.65 8.43 0.42
C PRO A 66 6.95 9.13 -0.76
N GLY A 67 6.16 8.37 -1.53
CA GLY A 67 5.44 8.89 -2.69
C GLY A 67 3.92 8.90 -2.53
N GLY A 68 3.38 7.93 -1.80
CA GLY A 68 1.95 7.67 -1.70
C GLY A 68 1.55 6.33 -2.30
N CYS A 69 0.28 5.97 -2.18
CA CYS A 69 -0.24 4.69 -2.65
C CYS A 69 -1.71 4.82 -3.08
N ILE A 70 -2.13 4.01 -4.06
CA ILE A 70 -3.53 3.88 -4.46
C ILE A 70 -3.97 2.43 -4.26
N LEU A 71 -4.98 2.22 -3.41
CA LEU A 71 -5.59 0.91 -3.18
C LEU A 71 -6.85 0.75 -4.05
N ALA A 72 -6.68 0.52 -5.34
CA ALA A 72 -7.78 0.58 -6.33
C ALA A 72 -8.55 -0.74 -6.52
N HIS A 73 -8.06 -1.89 -6.03
CA HIS A 73 -8.63 -3.19 -6.40
C HIS A 73 -10.00 -3.48 -5.72
N ALA A 74 -10.60 -4.64 -5.99
CA ALA A 74 -12.03 -4.98 -5.83
C ALA A 74 -12.75 -4.55 -4.51
N PRO A 75 -14.04 -4.15 -4.58
CA PRO A 75 -14.90 -3.94 -3.41
C PRO A 75 -14.93 -5.18 -2.49
N GLY A 76 -15.14 -4.97 -1.19
CA GLY A 76 -15.24 -6.07 -0.22
C GLY A 76 -13.93 -6.73 0.17
N SER A 77 -12.78 -6.35 -0.40
CA SER A 77 -11.48 -6.97 -0.07
C SER A 77 -10.93 -6.62 1.34
N GLY A 78 -11.69 -5.86 2.13
CA GLY A 78 -11.31 -5.43 3.48
C GLY A 78 -10.23 -4.34 3.53
N LYS A 79 -10.21 -3.40 2.57
CA LYS A 79 -9.24 -2.29 2.55
C LYS A 79 -9.31 -1.41 3.79
N THR A 80 -10.50 -1.17 4.32
CA THR A 80 -10.67 -0.38 5.55
C THR A 80 -9.96 -1.04 6.73
N PHE A 81 -10.14 -2.36 6.90
CA PHE A 81 -9.43 -3.12 7.93
C PHE A 81 -7.90 -3.06 7.74
N MET A 82 -7.44 -3.18 6.50
CA MET A 82 -6.01 -3.05 6.16
C MET A 82 -5.45 -1.65 6.47
N LEU A 83 -6.20 -0.59 6.15
CA LEU A 83 -5.81 0.79 6.43
C LEU A 83 -5.79 1.09 7.93
N ILE A 84 -6.79 0.62 8.69
CA ILE A 84 -6.81 0.72 10.15
C ILE A 84 -5.59 0.01 10.76
N SER A 85 -5.28 -1.18 10.25
CA SER A 85 -4.11 -1.95 10.70
C SER A 85 -2.81 -1.20 10.45
N PHE A 86 -2.66 -0.63 9.25
CA PHE A 86 -1.51 0.20 8.89
C PHE A 86 -1.40 1.44 9.81
N ILE A 87 -2.50 2.16 10.03
CA ILE A 87 -2.51 3.35 10.89
C ILE A 87 -2.10 2.99 12.32
N GLN A 88 -2.59 1.87 12.87
CA GLN A 88 -2.21 1.44 14.21
C GLN A 88 -0.71 1.15 14.30
N SER A 89 -0.16 0.40 13.35
CA SER A 89 1.26 0.09 13.31
C SER A 89 2.12 1.34 13.07
N PHE A 90 1.64 2.26 12.23
CA PHE A 90 2.27 3.56 12.00
C PHE A 90 2.34 4.41 13.27
N LEU A 91 1.25 4.50 14.02
CA LEU A 91 1.22 5.28 15.28
C LEU A 91 2.02 4.63 16.42
N ALA A 92 2.19 3.31 16.41
CA ALA A 92 3.08 2.63 17.34
C ALA A 92 4.54 3.06 17.13
N LYS A 93 4.97 3.23 15.87
CA LYS A 93 6.31 3.72 15.52
C LYS A 93 6.44 5.24 15.61
N TYR A 94 5.38 5.98 15.27
CA TYR A 94 5.35 7.45 15.24
C TYR A 94 4.23 7.99 16.16
N PRO A 95 4.43 8.02 17.49
CA PRO A 95 3.37 8.42 18.45
C PRO A 95 2.86 9.85 18.28
N SER A 96 3.67 10.74 17.69
CA SER A 96 3.29 12.12 17.39
C SER A 96 2.48 12.26 16.09
N GLY A 97 2.33 11.19 15.32
CA GLY A 97 1.57 11.17 14.06
C GLY A 97 0.13 11.64 14.23
N ARG A 98 -0.43 12.23 13.17
CA ARG A 98 -1.81 12.74 13.11
C ARG A 98 -2.49 12.30 11.81
N PRO A 99 -2.89 11.03 11.69
CA PRO A 99 -3.57 10.53 10.49
C PRO A 99 -4.91 11.25 10.30
N LEU A 100 -5.19 11.70 9.07
CA LEU A 100 -6.47 12.26 8.67
C LEU A 100 -7.15 11.28 7.72
N VAL A 101 -8.33 10.80 8.08
CA VAL A 101 -9.16 9.96 7.23
C VAL A 101 -10.35 10.79 6.78
N VAL A 102 -10.44 11.04 5.47
CA VAL A 102 -11.58 11.73 4.86
C VAL A 102 -12.48 10.67 4.25
N LEU A 103 -13.76 10.71 4.62
CA LEU A 103 -14.80 9.84 4.10
C LEU A 103 -15.89 10.73 3.45
N PRO A 104 -16.65 10.22 2.46
CA PRO A 104 -17.84 10.90 1.95
C PRO A 104 -18.87 11.18 3.05
#